data_AF-A0A1X0WHD8-F1
#
_entry.id   AF-A0A1X0WHD8-F1
#
_cell.length_a   1.000
_cell.length_b   1.000
_cell.length_c   1.000
_cell.angle_alpha   90.00
_cell.angle_beta   90.00
_cell.angle_gamma   90.00
#
_symmetry.space_group_name_H-M   'P 1'
#
loop_
_entity.id
_entity.type
_entity.pdbx_description
1 polymer ?
#
loop_
_entity_poly.entity_id
_entity_poly.type
_entity_poly.pdbx_seq_one_letter_code
_entity_poly.pdbx_strand_id
1 'polypeptide(L)'
;MMRKGYPVKTYCKGNSNYSRLSPEESEITKPFNTHDGRMSFAYKGLVIDKRNSLYSVRDVKLEGFPVHLVEGVFNDSRMLRIAIDGGLLTASPEKLERLRERNKNVSCGGCGTPFLFRRNMLIDYLGGKIIQCPYCYFEEFEDRLNWGTDESFY
;
A
#
# COMPACT_ATOMS: atom_id res chain seq x y z
N MET A 1 17.74 40.62 -5.87
CA MET A 1 16.43 40.77 -5.20
C MET A 1 16.12 39.49 -4.44
N MET A 2 16.26 39.49 -3.11
CA MET A 2 15.95 38.34 -2.26
C MET A 2 14.42 38.19 -2.13
N ARG A 3 13.88 37.01 -2.50
CA ARG A 3 12.46 36.71 -2.34
C ARG A 3 12.19 36.33 -0.88
N LYS A 4 11.27 37.06 -0.25
CA LYS A 4 10.78 36.83 1.12
C LYS A 4 10.38 35.36 1.28
N GLY A 5 10.99 34.70 2.28
CA GLY A 5 10.66 33.33 2.65
C GLY A 5 9.21 33.23 3.09
N TYR A 6 8.50 32.22 2.58
CA TYR A 6 7.18 31.87 3.08
C TYR A 6 7.34 31.15 4.42
N PRO A 7 6.59 31.53 5.47
CA PRO A 7 6.57 30.76 6.70
C PRO A 7 5.84 29.44 6.42
N VAL A 8 6.55 28.33 6.63
CA VAL A 8 5.97 27.00 6.69
C VAL A 8 4.87 27.05 7.75
N LYS A 9 3.61 26.86 7.36
CA LYS A 9 2.52 26.64 8.32
C LYS A 9 2.67 25.23 8.87
N THR A 10 3.61 25.05 9.79
CA THR A 10 3.68 23.87 10.66
C THR A 10 2.53 23.94 11.66
N TYR A 11 1.34 23.50 11.24
CA TYR A 11 0.34 23.04 12.21
C TYR A 11 0.68 21.61 12.63
N CYS A 12 1.85 21.47 13.25
CA CYS A 12 2.22 20.31 14.07
C CYS A 12 2.70 20.87 15.40
N LYS A 13 1.78 21.04 16.35
CA LYS A 13 2.14 21.08 17.77
C LYS A 13 2.56 19.67 18.16
N GLY A 14 3.84 19.37 18.00
CA GLY A 14 4.47 18.14 18.46
C GLY A 14 5.97 18.37 18.52
N ASN A 15 6.53 18.31 19.72
CA ASN A 15 7.95 18.53 19.99
C ASN A 15 8.83 17.68 19.05
N SER A 16 9.46 18.32 18.07
CA SER A 16 10.53 17.72 17.30
C SER A 16 11.84 17.82 18.07
N ASN A 17 11.97 17.02 19.12
CA ASN A 17 13.28 16.62 19.58
C ASN A 17 13.82 15.62 18.55
N TYR A 18 14.61 16.11 17.60
CA TYR A 18 15.54 15.28 16.82
C TYR A 18 16.65 14.79 17.77
N SER A 19 16.30 13.92 18.71
CA SER A 19 17.25 13.12 19.46
C SER A 19 17.49 11.84 18.67
N ARG A 20 18.76 11.58 18.36
CA ARG A 20 19.27 10.31 17.85
C ARG A 20 18.82 9.20 18.81
N LEU A 21 17.68 8.57 18.53
CA LEU A 21 17.23 7.41 19.29
C LEU A 21 18.15 6.23 18.94
N SER A 22 18.58 5.50 19.96
CA SER A 22 19.36 4.28 19.77
C SER A 22 18.50 3.21 19.10
N PRO A 23 19.09 2.19 18.44
CA PRO A 23 18.34 1.12 17.79
C PRO A 23 17.29 0.46 18.70
N GLU A 24 17.55 0.42 20.01
CA GLU A 24 16.68 -0.18 21.03
C GLU A 24 15.41 0.63 21.31
N GLU A 25 15.40 1.95 21.08
CA GLU A 25 14.23 2.81 21.31
C GLU A 25 13.26 2.85 20.12
N SER A 26 13.71 2.38 18.95
CA SER A 26 12.88 2.28 17.73
C SER A 26 11.81 1.19 17.81
N GLU A 27 11.93 0.24 18.74
CA GLU A 27 10.98 -0.86 18.90
C GLU A 27 9.74 -0.48 19.74
N ILE A 28 9.78 0.61 20.51
CA ILE A 28 8.71 0.98 21.45
C ILE A 28 7.65 1.89 20.81
N THR A 29 7.98 2.58 19.72
CA THR A 29 7.00 3.38 18.97
C THR A 29 6.48 2.58 17.78
N LYS A 30 5.46 1.75 18.02
CA LYS A 30 4.64 1.25 16.91
C LYS A 30 4.24 2.45 16.06
N PRO A 31 4.56 2.46 14.74
CA PRO A 31 4.28 3.61 13.91
C PRO A 31 2.78 3.91 13.96
N PHE A 32 2.46 5.20 14.10
CA PHE A 32 1.09 5.68 14.20
C PHE A 32 0.33 5.29 12.92
N ASN A 33 -0.57 4.31 13.04
CA ASN A 33 -1.38 3.81 11.93
C ASN A 33 -2.83 4.28 12.12
N THR A 34 -3.27 5.25 11.31
CA THR A 34 -4.66 5.77 11.36
C THR A 34 -5.69 4.91 10.62
N HIS A 35 -5.28 3.74 10.13
CA HIS A 35 -6.04 3.04 9.10
C HIS A 35 -7.34 2.34 9.56
N ASP A 36 -7.74 2.35 10.83
CA ASP A 36 -8.91 1.59 11.34
C ASP A 36 -8.94 0.12 10.86
N GLY A 37 -7.77 -0.50 10.69
CA GLY A 37 -7.62 -1.85 10.13
C GLY A 37 -7.92 -1.97 8.63
N ARG A 38 -8.14 -0.86 7.92
CA ARG A 38 -8.42 -0.79 6.48
C ARG A 38 -7.14 -0.69 5.66
N MET A 39 -6.95 -1.63 4.75
CA MET A 39 -5.78 -1.66 3.88
C MET A 39 -6.16 -2.16 2.49
N SER A 40 -5.65 -1.53 1.44
CA SER A 40 -5.76 -2.03 0.07
C SER A 40 -4.39 -2.43 -0.45
N PHE A 41 -4.25 -3.65 -0.95
CA PHE A 41 -3.01 -4.18 -1.51
C PHE A 41 -3.30 -5.08 -2.71
N ALA A 42 -2.26 -5.44 -3.47
CA ALA A 42 -2.34 -6.41 -4.56
C ALA A 42 -1.76 -7.76 -4.14
N TYR A 43 -2.41 -8.85 -4.52
CA TYR A 43 -1.86 -10.20 -4.45
C TYR A 43 -1.93 -10.83 -5.83
N LYS A 44 -0.77 -11.18 -6.41
CA LYS A 44 -0.64 -11.73 -7.77
C LYS A 44 -1.40 -10.92 -8.84
N GLY A 45 -1.50 -9.60 -8.66
CA GLY A 45 -2.19 -8.68 -9.56
C GLY A 45 -3.68 -8.43 -9.25
N LEU A 46 -4.31 -9.20 -8.36
CA LEU A 46 -5.67 -8.93 -7.87
C LEU A 46 -5.63 -7.93 -6.72
N VAL A 47 -6.56 -6.98 -6.69
CA VAL A 47 -6.64 -5.98 -5.61
C VAL A 47 -7.50 -6.53 -4.49
N ILE A 48 -6.96 -6.52 -3.28
CA ILE A 48 -7.60 -6.97 -2.05
C ILE A 48 -7.83 -5.78 -1.14
N ASP A 49 -9.06 -5.62 -0.69
CA ASP A 49 -9.45 -4.70 0.36
C ASP A 49 -9.61 -5.48 1.67
N LYS A 50 -8.75 -5.17 2.63
CA LYS A 50 -8.78 -5.65 4.01
C LYS A 50 -9.45 -4.61 4.89
N ARG A 51 -10.30 -5.04 5.80
CA ARG A 51 -10.85 -4.24 6.90
C ARG A 51 -10.90 -5.11 8.15
N ASN A 52 -10.06 -4.79 9.13
CA ASN A 52 -9.83 -5.65 10.31
C ASN A 52 -9.38 -7.05 9.86
N SER A 53 -10.16 -8.08 10.19
CA SER A 53 -9.92 -9.48 9.80
C SER A 53 -10.72 -9.89 8.56
N LEU A 54 -11.37 -8.95 7.89
CA LEU A 54 -12.19 -9.20 6.71
C LEU A 54 -11.45 -8.82 5.43
N TYR A 55 -11.59 -9.63 4.39
CA TYR A 55 -10.94 -9.47 3.10
C TYR A 55 -11.99 -9.55 1.99
N SER A 56 -11.83 -8.73 0.96
CA SER A 56 -12.68 -8.75 -0.23
C SER A 56 -11.82 -8.48 -1.45
N VAL A 57 -12.09 -9.17 -2.56
CA VAL A 57 -11.39 -8.93 -3.82
C VAL A 57 -12.16 -7.89 -4.63
N ARG A 58 -11.48 -6.84 -5.07
CA ARG A 58 -12.08 -5.76 -5.85
C ARG A 58 -12.09 -6.11 -7.33
N ASP A 59 -13.29 -6.06 -7.94
CA ASP A 59 -13.57 -6.12 -9.38
C ASP A 59 -12.57 -6.96 -10.20
N VAL A 60 -12.77 -8.29 -10.22
CA VAL A 60 -11.94 -9.20 -11.00
C VAL A 60 -12.32 -9.14 -12.47
N LYS A 61 -11.59 -8.31 -13.24
CA LYS A 61 -11.72 -8.21 -14.71
C LYS A 61 -10.64 -9.03 -15.41
N LEU A 62 -10.55 -10.32 -15.07
CA LEU A 62 -9.58 -11.24 -15.65
C LEU A 62 -10.32 -12.34 -16.42
N GLU A 63 -10.03 -12.46 -17.71
CA GLU A 63 -10.64 -13.49 -18.55
C GLU A 63 -10.18 -14.88 -18.10
N GLY A 64 -11.12 -15.81 -18.03
CA GLY A 64 -10.88 -17.19 -17.56
C GLY A 64 -10.82 -17.32 -16.04
N PHE A 65 -10.87 -16.22 -15.28
CA PHE A 65 -10.90 -16.28 -13.82
C PHE A 65 -12.33 -16.59 -13.33
N PRO A 66 -12.54 -17.64 -12.53
CA PRO A 66 -13.84 -17.98 -11.96
C PRO A 66 -14.18 -17.01 -10.82
N VAL A 67 -14.82 -15.88 -11.16
CA VAL A 67 -15.12 -14.79 -10.21
C VAL A 67 -15.89 -15.26 -8.96
N HIS A 68 -16.77 -16.26 -9.11
CA HIS A 68 -17.55 -16.83 -8.02
C HIS A 68 -16.69 -17.43 -6.88
N LEU A 69 -15.43 -17.80 -7.14
CA LEU A 69 -14.53 -18.31 -6.10
C LEU A 69 -14.10 -17.24 -5.09
N VAL A 70 -14.11 -15.98 -5.49
CA VAL A 70 -13.64 -14.85 -4.67
C VAL A 70 -14.73 -13.81 -4.43
N GLU A 71 -15.98 -14.16 -4.74
CA GLU A 71 -17.14 -13.32 -4.49
C GLU A 71 -17.46 -13.30 -2.99
N GLY A 72 -17.70 -12.09 -2.46
CA GLY A 72 -18.08 -11.89 -1.06
C GLY A 72 -16.93 -11.45 -0.15
N VAL A 73 -17.08 -11.76 1.15
CA VAL A 73 -16.17 -11.32 2.21
C VAL A 73 -15.61 -12.54 2.93
N PHE A 74 -14.29 -12.58 3.07
CA PHE A 74 -13.55 -13.66 3.71
C PHE A 74 -13.03 -13.21 5.06
N ASN A 75 -13.11 -14.06 6.08
CA ASN A 75 -12.50 -13.81 7.39
C ASN A 75 -11.22 -14.63 7.63
N ASP A 76 -10.90 -15.57 6.73
CA ASP A 76 -9.65 -16.36 6.74
C ASP A 76 -8.84 -16.01 5.48
N SER A 77 -7.66 -15.43 5.67
CA SER A 77 -6.74 -15.06 4.60
C SER A 77 -6.23 -16.27 3.82
N ARG A 78 -6.09 -17.44 4.47
CA ARG A 78 -5.60 -18.67 3.83
C ARG A 78 -6.63 -19.20 2.83
N MET A 79 -7.91 -19.16 3.20
CA MET A 79 -8.99 -19.59 2.31
C MET A 79 -9.08 -18.69 1.09
N LEU A 80 -9.01 -17.37 1.28
CA LEU A 80 -9.00 -16.43 0.16
C LEU A 80 -7.78 -16.65 -0.75
N ARG A 81 -6.59 -16.86 -0.16
CA ARG A 81 -5.38 -17.16 -0.94
C ARG A 81 -5.54 -18.42 -1.79
N ILE A 82 -6.07 -19.51 -1.23
CA ILE A 82 -6.31 -20.76 -1.97
C ILE A 82 -7.30 -20.53 -3.11
N ALA A 83 -8.39 -19.79 -2.86
CA ALA A 83 -9.39 -19.47 -3.88
C ALA A 83 -8.79 -18.63 -5.03
N ILE A 84 -7.96 -17.63 -4.70
CA ILE A 84 -7.24 -16.84 -5.70
C ILE A 84 -6.28 -17.72 -6.49
N ASP A 85 -5.41 -18.47 -5.82
CA ASP A 85 -4.41 -19.31 -6.47
C ASP A 85 -5.06 -20.34 -7.40
N GLY A 86 -6.16 -20.96 -6.96
CA GLY A 86 -6.96 -21.88 -7.78
C GLY A 86 -7.57 -21.19 -9.01
N GLY A 87 -8.15 -20.00 -8.85
CA GLY A 87 -8.74 -19.25 -9.97
C GLY A 87 -7.70 -18.71 -10.96
N LEU A 88 -6.49 -18.43 -10.50
CA LEU A 88 -5.39 -17.97 -11.37
C LEU A 88 -4.88 -19.08 -12.30
N LEU A 89 -5.05 -20.36 -11.96
CA LEU A 89 -4.64 -21.49 -12.82
C LEU A 89 -5.43 -21.55 -14.13
N THR A 90 -6.65 -21.04 -14.15
CA THR A 90 -7.54 -21.03 -15.33
C THR A 90 -7.56 -19.68 -16.06
N ALA A 91 -6.87 -18.68 -15.51
CA ALA A 91 -6.86 -17.33 -16.06
C ALA A 91 -5.93 -17.21 -17.27
N SER A 92 -6.25 -16.27 -18.17
CA SER A 92 -5.38 -15.93 -19.30
C SER A 92 -4.01 -15.41 -18.79
N PRO A 93 -2.88 -16.07 -19.12
CA PRO A 93 -1.55 -15.69 -18.63
C PRO A 93 -1.13 -14.27 -19.03
N GLU A 94 -1.36 -13.89 -20.30
CA GLU A 94 -1.02 -12.57 -20.82
C GLU A 94 -1.79 -11.46 -20.08
N LYS A 95 -3.08 -11.69 -19.78
CA LYS A 95 -3.89 -10.71 -19.03
C LYS A 95 -3.50 -10.66 -17.56
N LEU A 96 -3.10 -11.79 -16.98
CA LEU A 96 -2.62 -11.85 -15.60
C LEU A 96 -1.31 -11.05 -15.44
N GLU A 97 -0.38 -11.18 -16.39
CA GLU A 97 0.87 -10.41 -16.38
C GLU A 97 0.60 -8.90 -16.44
N ARG A 98 -0.28 -8.46 -17.34
CA ARG A 98 -0.72 -7.05 -17.40
C ARG A 98 -1.37 -6.57 -16.09
N LEU A 99 -2.13 -7.43 -15.41
CA LEU A 99 -2.70 -7.10 -14.10
C LEU A 99 -1.62 -6.92 -13.03
N ARG A 100 -0.62 -7.81 -12.99
CA ARG A 100 0.53 -7.74 -12.08
C ARG A 100 1.37 -6.48 -12.30
N GLU A 101 1.60 -6.10 -13.55
CA GLU A 101 2.31 -4.86 -13.88
C GLU A 101 1.55 -3.60 -13.43
N ARG A 102 0.21 -3.63 -13.53
CA ARG A 102 -0.64 -2.49 -13.18
C ARG A 102 -0.85 -2.33 -11.68
N ASN A 103 -1.00 -3.45 -10.97
CA ASN A 103 -1.34 -3.49 -9.56
C ASN A 103 -0.10 -3.90 -8.76
N LYS A 104 0.70 -2.91 -8.38
CA LYS A 104 1.93 -3.08 -7.59
C LYS A 104 1.74 -2.55 -6.18
N ASN A 105 2.46 -3.15 -5.24
CA ASN A 105 2.49 -2.70 -3.86
C ASN A 105 3.72 -1.84 -3.61
N VAL A 106 3.58 -0.91 -2.67
CA VAL A 106 4.69 -0.17 -2.07
C VAL A 106 4.57 -0.32 -0.56
N SER A 107 5.69 -0.60 0.09
CA SER A 107 5.81 -0.62 1.55
C SER A 107 6.19 0.78 2.02
N CYS A 108 5.39 1.35 2.92
CA CYS A 108 5.68 2.67 3.47
C CYS A 108 6.98 2.67 4.31
N GLY A 109 7.94 3.55 4.01
CA GLY A 109 9.17 3.70 4.81
C GLY A 109 8.95 4.17 6.25
N GLY A 110 7.83 4.85 6.54
CA GLY A 110 7.51 5.35 7.88
C GLY A 110 6.78 4.33 8.77
N CYS A 111 5.77 3.62 8.25
CA CYS A 111 4.95 2.70 9.04
C CYS A 111 5.09 1.21 8.68
N GLY A 112 5.84 0.88 7.62
CA GLY A 112 5.99 -0.48 7.11
C GLY A 112 4.75 -1.06 6.42
N THR A 113 3.58 -0.42 6.56
CA THR A 113 2.33 -0.93 5.98
C THR A 113 2.40 -0.93 4.45
N PRO A 114 2.12 -2.08 3.81
CA PRO A 114 2.02 -2.15 2.36
C PRO A 114 0.72 -1.52 1.87
N PHE A 115 0.78 -0.83 0.74
CA PHE A 115 -0.41 -0.30 0.08
C PHE A 115 -0.29 -0.40 -1.43
N LEU A 116 -1.45 -0.42 -2.08
CA LEU A 116 -1.57 -0.44 -3.52
C LEU A 116 -1.10 0.89 -4.11
N PHE A 117 -0.03 0.85 -4.89
CA PHE A 117 0.49 2.02 -5.58
C PHE A 117 -0.43 2.43 -6.72
N ARG A 118 -0.73 3.73 -6.80
CA ARG A 118 -1.43 4.33 -7.93
C ARG A 118 -0.69 5.58 -8.37
N ARG A 119 -0.46 5.74 -9.67
CA ARG A 119 0.24 6.91 -10.24
C ARG A 119 -0.44 8.25 -9.90
N ASN A 120 -1.75 8.26 -9.65
CA ASN A 120 -2.48 9.46 -9.25
C ASN A 120 -2.26 9.86 -7.77
N MET A 121 -1.58 9.03 -6.97
CA MET A 121 -1.13 9.39 -5.62
C MET A 121 0.18 10.19 -5.63
N LEU A 122 0.83 10.31 -6.79
CA LEU A 122 2.05 11.12 -6.93
C LEU A 122 1.69 12.60 -6.95
N ILE A 123 2.40 13.37 -6.14
CA ILE A 123 2.27 14.81 -5.97
C ILE A 123 3.58 15.44 -6.46
N ASP A 124 3.49 16.42 -7.35
CA ASP A 124 4.66 17.15 -7.82
C ASP A 124 5.23 18.03 -6.68
N TYR A 125 6.52 17.86 -6.36
CA TYR A 125 7.17 18.59 -5.27
C TYR A 125 8.65 18.84 -5.57
N LEU A 126 9.07 20.11 -5.53
CA LEU A 126 10.48 20.56 -5.68
C LEU A 126 11.23 19.93 -6.88
N GLY A 127 10.55 19.72 -8.01
CA GLY A 127 11.17 19.15 -9.23
C GLY A 127 11.22 17.62 -9.27
N GLY A 128 10.61 16.95 -8.30
CA GLY A 128 10.38 15.50 -8.30
C GLY A 128 8.92 15.16 -7.99
N LYS A 129 8.65 13.88 -7.78
CA LYS A 129 7.35 13.38 -7.35
C LYS A 129 7.47 12.71 -5.99
N ILE A 130 6.56 13.06 -5.11
CA ILE A 130 6.41 12.41 -3.80
C ILE A 130 5.10 11.63 -3.77
N ILE A 131 5.08 10.57 -2.97
CA ILE A 131 3.85 9.89 -2.59
C ILE A 131 3.68 10.05 -1.09
N GLN A 132 2.44 10.27 -0.67
CA GLN A 132 2.08 10.29 0.73
C GLN A 132 1.43 8.96 1.09
N CYS A 133 1.92 8.32 2.16
CA CYS A 133 1.32 7.09 2.68
C CYS A 133 -0.13 7.35 3.09
N PRO A 134 -1.10 6.57 2.60
CA PRO A 134 -2.51 6.78 2.91
C PRO A 134 -2.89 6.48 4.38
N TYR A 135 -1.95 5.95 5.18
CA TYR A 135 -2.22 5.47 6.54
C TYR A 135 -1.48 6.22 7.65
N CYS A 136 -0.26 6.68 7.39
CA CYS A 136 0.55 7.42 8.36
C CYS A 136 1.00 8.81 7.85
N TYR A 137 0.60 9.17 6.62
CA TYR A 137 0.94 10.44 5.97
C TYR A 137 2.45 10.72 5.80
N PHE A 138 3.29 9.69 5.98
CA PHE A 138 4.70 9.78 5.67
C PHE A 138 4.89 10.04 4.17
N GLU A 139 5.69 11.04 3.84
CA GLU A 139 6.00 11.44 2.47
C GLU A 139 7.33 10.85 2.03
N GLU A 140 7.35 10.26 0.85
CA GLU A 140 8.54 9.64 0.28
C GLU A 140 8.63 9.97 -1.21
N PHE A 141 9.86 10.16 -1.69
CA PHE A 141 10.08 10.40 -3.11
C PHE A 141 9.89 9.11 -3.92
N GLU A 142 9.38 9.26 -5.15
CA GLU A 142 9.09 8.12 -6.05
C GLU A 142 10.32 7.23 -6.31
N ASP A 143 11.52 7.82 -6.40
CA ASP A 143 12.78 7.12 -6.64
C ASP A 143 13.27 6.30 -5.43
N ARG A 144 12.70 6.53 -4.24
CA ARG A 144 13.07 5.85 -2.98
C ARG A 144 12.05 4.81 -2.53
N LEU A 145 10.99 4.60 -3.30
CA LEU A 145 9.93 3.68 -2.89
C LEU A 145 10.41 2.25 -2.77
N ASN A 146 10.08 1.63 -1.65
CA ASN A 146 10.28 0.21 -1.44
C ASN A 146 9.12 -0.58 -2.06
N TRP A 147 9.37 -1.17 -3.22
CA TRP A 147 8.38 -1.95 -3.94
C TRP A 147 8.12 -3.29 -3.26
N GLY A 148 6.85 -3.55 -2.93
CA GLY A 148 6.42 -4.82 -2.37
C GLY A 148 6.35 -5.91 -3.45
N THR A 149 6.55 -7.16 -3.04
CA THR A 149 6.38 -8.33 -3.91
C THR A 149 4.89 -8.64 -4.12
N ASP A 150 4.56 -9.24 -5.27
CA ASP A 150 3.20 -9.68 -5.58
C ASP A 150 2.83 -11.03 -4.94
N GLU A 151 3.82 -11.73 -4.37
CA GLU A 151 3.66 -13.00 -3.65
C GLU A 151 3.30 -12.82 -2.16
N SER A 152 3.37 -11.60 -1.64
CA SER A 152 3.05 -11.32 -0.24
C SER A 152 1.54 -11.17 -0.03
N PHE A 153 1.02 -11.87 0.97
CA PHE A 153 -0.36 -11.73 1.43
C PHE A 153 -0.35 -11.12 2.83
N TYR A 154 -1.08 -10.02 3.01
CA TYR A 154 -1.03 -9.15 4.19
C TYR A 154 -2.35 -9.06 4.95
#